data_AF-A0A533UDS9-F1
#
_entry.id   AF-A0A533UDS9-F1
#
_cell.length_a   1.000
_cell.length_b   1.000
_cell.length_c   1.000
_cell.angle_alpha   90.00
_cell.angle_beta   90.00
_cell.angle_gamma   90.00
#
_symmetry.space_group_name_H-M   'P 1'
#
loop_
_entity.id
_entity.type
_entity.pdbx_description
1 polymer ?
#
loop_
_entity_poly.entity_id
_entity_poly.type
_entity_poly.pdbx_seq_one_letter_code
_entity_poly.pdbx_strand_id
1 'polypeptide(L)' 'MVSDTNDLMKKGTSFLEDGKYEDALDCFDKILASNPNNPDIWNKKGVTLRSMGRYDEAIECFNKSLEISHKDVDAS' A
#
# COMPACT_ATOMS: atom_id res chain seq x y z
N MET A 1 0.78 -2.64 -19.47
CA MET A 1 0.03 -2.85 -18.21
C MET A 1 0.59 -1.93 -17.12
N VAL A 2 0.62 -0.61 -17.38
CA VAL A 2 1.12 0.41 -16.44
C VAL A 2 0.03 1.46 -16.13
N SER A 3 -0.94 1.62 -17.04
CA SER A 3 -2.14 2.45 -16.82
C SER A 3 -2.97 1.98 -15.63
N ASP A 4 -3.22 0.67 -15.51
CA ASP A 4 -4.13 0.15 -14.49
C ASP A 4 -3.60 0.39 -13.07
N THR A 5 -2.28 0.29 -12.86
CA THR A 5 -1.64 0.59 -11.57
C THR A 5 -1.76 2.05 -11.19
N ASN A 6 -1.56 2.97 -12.13
CA ASN A 6 -1.65 4.41 -11.86
C ASN A 6 -3.10 4.82 -11.56
N ASP A 7 -4.06 4.25 -12.27
CA ASP A 7 -5.48 4.51 -12.04
C ASP A 7 -5.96 3.93 -10.71
N LEU A 8 -5.52 2.72 -10.34
CA LEU A 8 -5.78 2.14 -9.02
C LEU A 8 -5.11 2.95 -7.90
N MET A 9 -3.90 3.47 -8.12
CA MET A 9 -3.19 4.28 -7.12
C MET A 9 -3.93 5.60 -6.86
N LYS A 10 -4.39 6.27 -7.91
CA LYS A 10 -5.20 7.49 -7.79
C LYS A 10 -6.53 7.22 -7.10
N LYS A 11 -7.24 6.16 -7.50
CA LYS A 11 -8.51 5.75 -6.85
C LYS A 11 -8.31 5.41 -5.37
N GLY A 12 -7.32 4.60 -5.04
CA GLY A 12 -7.03 4.22 -3.65
C GLY A 12 -6.67 5.44 -2.78
N THR A 13 -5.92 6.40 -3.33
CA THR A 13 -5.61 7.65 -2.62
C THR A 13 -6.86 8.50 -2.41
N SER A 14 -7.70 8.65 -3.44
CA SER A 14 -8.97 9.37 -3.31
C SER A 14 -9.91 8.73 -2.28
N PHE A 15 -10.01 7.41 -2.26
CA PHE A 15 -10.82 6.69 -1.27
C PHE A 15 -10.29 6.88 0.15
N LEU A 16 -8.96 6.89 0.32
CA LEU A 16 -8.34 7.17 1.62
C LEU A 16 -8.68 8.58 2.11
N GLU A 17 -8.62 9.58 1.23
CA GLU A 17 -8.99 10.98 1.53
C GLU A 17 -10.48 11.11 1.87
N ASP A 18 -11.34 10.36 1.18
CA ASP A 18 -12.79 10.31 1.42
C ASP A 18 -13.18 9.50 2.68
N GLY A 19 -12.22 8.86 3.36
CA GLY A 19 -12.48 7.99 4.51
C GLY A 19 -13.08 6.62 4.15
N LYS A 20 -13.10 6.26 2.87
CA LYS A 20 -13.55 4.95 2.36
C LYS A 20 -12.40 3.95 2.42
N TYR A 21 -12.05 3.55 3.63
CA TYR A 21 -10.83 2.81 3.88
C TYR A 21 -10.82 1.42 3.25
N GLU A 22 -11.95 0.70 3.26
CA GLU A 22 -12.08 -0.62 2.64
C GLU A 22 -11.85 -0.55 1.11
N ASP A 23 -12.47 0.43 0.44
CA ASP A 23 -12.28 0.63 -1.01
C ASP A 23 -10.82 1.00 -1.35
N ALA A 24 -10.17 1.77 -0.46
CA ALA A 24 -8.74 2.09 -0.60
C ALA A 24 -7.86 0.84 -0.46
N LEU A 25 -8.13 -0.02 0.53
CA LEU A 25 -7.42 -1.29 0.72
C LEU A 25 -7.55 -2.19 -0.51
N ASP A 26 -8.76 -2.33 -1.05
CA ASP A 26 -9.01 -3.12 -2.27
C ASP A 26 -8.19 -2.63 -3.46
N CYS A 27 -8.04 -1.31 -3.61
CA CYS A 27 -7.20 -0.74 -4.66
C CYS A 27 -5.72 -1.08 -4.44
N PHE A 28 -5.21 -0.91 -3.22
CA PHE A 28 -3.81 -1.22 -2.91
C PHE A 28 -3.50 -2.71 -3.00
N ASP A 29 -4.43 -3.58 -2.61
CA ASP A 29 -4.28 -5.04 -2.71
C ASP A 29 -4.23 -5.53 -4.16
N LYS A 30 -5.02 -4.92 -5.05
CA LYS A 30 -4.92 -5.21 -6.49
C LYS A 30 -3.56 -4.82 -7.07
N ILE A 31 -3.00 -3.69 -6.61
CA ILE A 31 -1.66 -3.27 -7.03
C ILE A 31 -0.61 -4.25 -6.50
N LEU A 32 -0.68 -4.61 -5.21
CA LEU A 32 0.25 -5.55 -4.58
C LEU A 32 0.16 -6.96 -5.17
N ALA A 33 -1.01 -7.39 -5.65
CA ALA A 33 -1.16 -8.67 -6.34
C ALA A 33 -0.35 -8.72 -7.65
N SER A 34 -0.17 -7.57 -8.32
CA SER A 34 0.62 -7.47 -9.54
C SER A 34 2.07 -7.08 -9.29
N ASN A 35 2.33 -6.27 -8.26
CA ASN A 35 3.67 -5.84 -7.85
C ASN A 35 3.81 -5.93 -6.32
N PRO A 36 4.13 -7.14 -5.79
CA PRO A 36 4.20 -7.37 -4.35
C PRO A 36 5.39 -6.70 -3.67
N ASN A 37 6.42 -6.33 -4.45
CA ASN A 37 7.65 -5.70 -3.97
C ASN A 37 7.62 -4.18 -4.14
N ASN A 38 6.44 -3.56 -4.03
CA ASN A 38 6.33 -2.10 -4.07
C ASN A 38 6.22 -1.53 -2.65
N PRO A 39 7.30 -0.94 -2.09
CA PRO A 39 7.28 -0.43 -0.72
C PRO A 39 6.30 0.74 -0.55
N ASP A 40 6.13 1.60 -1.57
CA ASP A 40 5.20 2.72 -1.50
C ASP A 40 3.75 2.26 -1.29
N ILE A 41 3.35 1.16 -1.93
CA ILE A 41 1.99 0.63 -1.80
C ILE A 41 1.79 -0.04 -0.44
N TRP A 42 2.79 -0.76 0.08
CA TRP A 42 2.75 -1.28 1.45
C TRP A 42 2.61 -0.16 2.47
N ASN A 43 3.32 0.94 2.28
CA ASN A 43 3.18 2.13 3.12
C ASN A 43 1.77 2.75 3.02
N LYS A 44 1.21 2.90 1.81
CA LYS A 44 -0.17 3.39 1.63
C LYS A 44 -1.19 2.49 2.31
N LYS A 45 -1.07 1.16 2.16
CA LYS A 45 -1.93 0.18 2.85
C LYS A 45 -1.82 0.32 4.37
N GLY A 46 -0.61 0.47 4.90
CA GLY A 46 -0.38 0.69 6.34
C GLY A 46 -1.03 1.98 6.85
N VAL A 47 -0.93 3.08 6.11
CA VAL A 47 -1.62 4.33 6.46
C VAL A 47 -3.14 4.14 6.50
N THR A 48 -3.73 3.45 5.54
CA THR A 48 -5.17 3.16 5.51
C THR A 48 -5.59 2.34 6.73
N LEU A 49 -4.88 1.25 7.04
CA LEU A 49 -5.17 0.41 8.22
C LEU A 49 -5.04 1.19 9.53
N ARG A 50 -4.03 2.07 9.63
CA ARG A 50 -3.86 2.96 10.78
C ARG A 50 -5.06 3.90 10.95
N SER A 51 -5.58 4.46 9.84
CA SER A 51 -6.77 5.33 9.87
C SER A 51 -8.04 4.58 10.30
N MET A 52 -8.11 3.26 10.05
CA MET A 52 -9.18 2.39 10.55
C MET A 52 -9.00 1.96 12.02
N GLY A 53 -7.90 2.34 12.68
CA GLY A 53 -7.55 1.86 14.04
C GLY A 53 -7.00 0.42 14.07
N ARG A 54 -6.68 -0.17 12.92
CA ARG A 54 -6.09 -1.52 12.79
C ARG A 54 -4.57 -1.43 12.88
N TYR A 55 -4.08 -1.07 14.06
CA TYR A 55 -2.67 -0.72 14.25
C TYR A 55 -1.69 -1.88 14.03
N ASP A 56 -2.04 -3.09 14.48
CA ASP A 56 -1.15 -4.26 14.33
C ASP A 56 -0.90 -4.58 12.85
N GLU A 57 -1.96 -4.59 12.04
CA GLU A 57 -1.85 -4.84 10.59
C GLU A 57 -1.15 -3.68 9.86
N ALA A 58 -1.31 -2.44 10.34
CA ALA A 58 -0.57 -1.30 9.82
C ALA A 58 0.93 -1.45 10.06
N ILE A 59 1.33 -1.88 11.25
CA ILE A 59 2.73 -2.14 11.62
C ILE A 59 3.32 -3.22 10.72
N GLU A 60 2.60 -4.33 10.48
CA GLU A 60 3.05 -5.36 9.54
C GLU A 60 3.29 -4.81 8.14
N CYS A 61 2.40 -3.94 7.66
CA CYS A 61 2.54 -3.30 6.36
C CYS A 61 3.76 -2.37 6.30
N PHE A 62 4.00 -1.56 7.33
CA PHE A 62 5.19 -0.71 7.40
C PHE A 62 6.48 -1.53 7.49
N ASN A 63 6.49 -2.62 8.26
CA ASN A 63 7.63 -3.53 8.33
C ASN A 63 7.95 -4.15 6.97
N LYS A 64 6.93 -4.59 6.21
CA LYS A 64 7.12 -5.08 4.84
C LYS A 64 7.67 -4.00 3.91
N SER A 65 7.14 -2.78 3.98
CA SER A 65 7.67 -1.65 3.22
C SER A 65 9.16 -1.43 3.51
N LEU A 66 9.55 -1.43 4.79
CA LEU A 66 10.93 -1.25 5.20
C LEU A 66 11.81 -2.42 4.75
N GLU A 67 11.36 -3.67 4.89
CA GLU A 67 12.10 -4.86 4.46
C GLU A 67 12.41 -4.81 2.95
N ILE A 68 11.42 -4.45 2.13
CA ILE A 68 11.57 -4.34 0.68
C ILE A 68 12.56 -3.21 0.35
N SER A 69 12.36 -2.01 0.91
CA SER A 69 13.26 -0.89 0.67
C SER A 69 14.69 -1.20 1.10
N HIS A 70 14.90 -1.86 2.25
CA HIS A 70 16.25 -2.21 2.73
C HIS A 70 16.92 -3.25 1.84
N LYS A 71 16.17 -4.27 1.40
CA LYS A 71 16.66 -5.26 0.42
C LYS A 71 17.08 -4.61 -0.90
N ASP A 72 16.36 -3.60 -1.36
CA ASP A 72 16.77 -2.85 -2.56
C ASP A 72 18.10 -2.10 -2.36
N VAL A 73 18.38 -1.60 -1.13
CA VAL A 73 19.65 -0.92 -0.82
C VAL A 73 20.81 -1.90 -0.65
N ASP A 74 20.57 -3.05 0.01
CA ASP A 74 21.60 -4.07 0.28
C ASP A 74 21.96 -4.92 -0.96
N ALA A 75 21.12 -4.89 -2.01
CA ALA A 75 21.36 -5.63 -3.26
C ALA A 75 22.17 -4.85 -4.32
N SER A 76 22.70 -3.67 -3.98
CA SER A 76 23.46 -2.78 -4.89
C SER A 76 24.97 -2.83 -4.68
#